data_AF-A0A7C2AGG5-F1
#
_entry.id   AF-A0A7C2AGG5-F1
#
_cell.length_a   1.000
_cell.length_b   1.000
_cell.length_c   1.000
_cell.angle_alpha   90.00
_cell.angle_beta   90.00
_cell.angle_gamma   90.00
#
_symmetry.space_group_name_H-M   'P 1'
#
loop_
_entity.id
_entity.type
_entity.pdbx_description
1 polymer ?
#
loop_
_entity_poly.entity_id
_entity_poly.type
_entity_poly.pdbx_seq_one_letter_code
_entity_poly.pdbx_strand_id
1 'polypeptide(L)'
;MKKKEGQFIKDPYATLGPDIRWVPARDDLFLTAYEKFLPPLVHKVRHTVKKWRDNNYEGASETSKNLLNFWFNTRRSEEKKEQFIYYFAQREAIESIIYLYEVAEAKDKYELLRFDSSGGVSTGMFPETWPRYVVKMATGSGKTEVAALVIIWSYFHKLYEKNSPLSKNFLLIAPNIIVLNRLKKDFENQKIFKKDIIIPENGFKDRNWKSDFQLTVHLQDELKAISPTGNLFLTNVHRVFLSEHTIPTFEDSDVSQYFLGLKPKSDADKNKGMDLGEVLRSNKLKDLVILNDEAHHIHDEKLAWFKNIRDINNKLKLKYGNGLSLQADFTATPRHDNGAIFVQTICDYPLVEAIKQNIVKMPVLPDEASRAKLKEKPSSKFVERYEDYIHLGYVEWKKQYDELKDEKVPLLFFMTRETKESDNLANYLESRYPEFKKATLVIHTNKSGEIAESTSKKSKDDLDKLRKAADSVDSDKSPYKAIVSVLVLREGWDVQNVTTIVGLRPYSAESNILPEQT
;
A
#
# COMPACT_ATOMS: atom_id res chain seq x y z
N MET A 1 11.28 -17.59 -37.56
CA MET A 1 9.90 -17.72 -37.05
C MET A 1 9.60 -16.51 -36.19
N LYS A 2 8.69 -15.63 -36.63
CA LYS A 2 8.23 -14.47 -35.84
C LYS A 2 7.50 -15.01 -34.60
N LYS A 3 8.10 -14.87 -33.40
CA LYS A 3 7.45 -15.21 -32.12
C LYS A 3 6.21 -14.33 -32.00
N LYS A 4 5.02 -14.95 -31.93
CA LYS A 4 3.79 -14.26 -31.56
C LYS A 4 4.02 -13.61 -30.20
N GLU A 5 4.12 -12.28 -30.14
CA GLU A 5 3.75 -11.54 -28.94
C GLU A 5 2.33 -12.01 -28.62
N GLY A 6 2.18 -12.85 -27.59
CA GLY A 6 0.86 -13.29 -27.15
C GLY A 6 0.01 -12.04 -26.91
N GLN A 7 -1.23 -12.03 -27.42
CA GLN A 7 -2.19 -10.96 -27.21
C GLN A 7 -2.36 -10.73 -25.71
N PHE A 8 -1.60 -9.79 -25.16
CA PHE A 8 -1.73 -9.36 -23.80
C PHE A 8 -3.09 -8.68 -23.67
N ILE A 9 -3.96 -9.23 -22.84
CA ILE A 9 -5.31 -8.70 -22.64
C ILE A 9 -5.20 -7.35 -21.92
N LYS A 10 -5.70 -6.30 -22.58
CA LYS A 10 -5.68 -4.92 -22.09
C LYS A 10 -6.89 -4.57 -21.21
N ASP A 11 -7.92 -5.42 -21.21
CA ASP A 11 -9.10 -5.20 -20.39
C ASP A 11 -8.80 -5.58 -18.92
N PRO A 12 -8.80 -4.63 -17.96
CA PRO A 12 -8.51 -4.91 -16.56
C PRO A 12 -9.60 -5.70 -15.84
N TYR A 13 -10.80 -5.82 -16.42
CA TYR A 13 -11.94 -6.54 -15.87
C TYR A 13 -12.05 -7.97 -16.39
N ALA A 14 -11.43 -8.24 -17.56
CA ALA A 14 -11.46 -9.56 -18.16
C ALA A 14 -10.77 -10.60 -17.27
N THR A 15 -11.33 -11.80 -17.23
CA THR A 15 -10.68 -12.92 -16.54
C THR A 15 -9.46 -13.35 -17.32
N LEU A 16 -8.31 -13.32 -16.65
CA LEU A 16 -7.02 -13.62 -17.25
C LEU A 16 -6.57 -15.03 -16.88
N GLY A 17 -6.05 -15.77 -17.87
CA GLY A 17 -5.48 -17.09 -17.67
C GLY A 17 -4.10 -17.01 -16.98
N PRO A 18 -3.74 -17.98 -16.12
CA PRO A 18 -2.43 -18.07 -15.46
C PRO A 18 -1.25 -17.98 -16.43
N ASP A 19 -1.40 -18.50 -17.65
CA ASP A 19 -0.34 -18.54 -18.67
C ASP A 19 -0.28 -17.27 -19.54
N ILE A 20 -1.26 -16.37 -19.40
CA ILE A 20 -1.38 -15.11 -20.16
C ILE A 20 -1.09 -13.95 -19.20
N ARG A 21 0.05 -14.04 -18.51
CA ARG A 21 0.54 -13.02 -17.58
C ARG A 21 1.73 -12.30 -18.16
N TRP A 22 1.95 -11.06 -17.71
CA TRP A 22 3.20 -10.40 -18.05
C TRP A 22 4.36 -11.15 -17.41
N VAL A 23 5.37 -11.47 -18.21
CA VAL A 23 6.66 -12.01 -17.76
C VAL A 23 7.77 -11.18 -18.40
N PRO A 24 8.90 -10.95 -17.71
CA PRO A 24 10.09 -10.37 -18.32
C PRO A 24 10.51 -11.18 -19.55
N ALA A 25 11.06 -10.52 -20.59
CA ALA A 25 11.51 -11.20 -21.80
C ALA A 25 12.54 -12.29 -21.46
N ARG A 26 12.35 -13.49 -22.05
CA ARG A 26 13.23 -14.66 -21.85
C ARG A 26 14.51 -14.51 -22.68
N ASP A 27 15.48 -13.75 -22.16
CA ASP A 27 16.89 -13.82 -22.59
C ASP A 27 17.67 -14.72 -21.63
N ASP A 28 18.90 -15.16 -21.96
CA ASP A 28 19.65 -16.17 -21.18
C ASP A 28 19.92 -15.79 -19.70
N LEU A 29 19.81 -14.50 -19.35
CA LEU A 29 19.76 -13.99 -17.97
C LEU A 29 18.52 -14.44 -17.17
N PHE A 30 17.51 -15.02 -17.82
CA PHE A 30 16.23 -15.41 -17.26
C PHE A 30 16.33 -16.59 -16.28
N LEU A 31 17.22 -17.57 -16.52
CA LEU A 31 17.37 -18.72 -15.60
C LEU A 31 17.95 -18.29 -14.24
N THR A 32 18.82 -17.28 -14.22
CA THR A 32 19.40 -16.70 -12.99
C THR A 32 18.52 -15.59 -12.39
N ALA A 33 17.67 -14.94 -13.18
CA ALA A 33 16.76 -13.87 -12.74
C ALA A 33 15.37 -14.39 -12.32
N TYR A 34 14.99 -15.63 -12.67
CA TYR A 34 13.70 -16.23 -12.33
C TYR A 34 13.44 -16.18 -10.81
N GLU A 35 14.45 -16.50 -10.02
CA GLU A 35 14.41 -16.49 -8.54
C GLU A 35 14.32 -15.08 -7.94
N LYS A 36 14.79 -14.04 -8.66
CA LYS A 36 14.88 -12.67 -8.15
C LYS A 36 13.67 -11.80 -8.47
N PHE A 37 12.90 -12.13 -9.52
CA PHE A 37 11.83 -11.25 -10.02
C PHE A 37 10.43 -11.83 -9.91
N LEU A 38 10.29 -13.16 -9.98
CA LEU A 38 8.98 -13.80 -9.91
C LEU A 38 8.78 -14.45 -8.54
N PRO A 39 7.66 -14.16 -7.86
CA PRO A 39 7.38 -14.78 -6.58
C PRO A 39 7.11 -16.29 -6.75
N PRO A 40 7.82 -17.16 -5.99
CA PRO A 40 7.93 -18.58 -6.30
C PRO A 40 6.60 -19.35 -6.16
N LEU A 41 5.68 -18.88 -5.33
CA LEU A 41 4.40 -19.55 -5.07
C LEU A 41 3.32 -19.20 -6.11
N VAL A 42 3.41 -18.02 -6.72
CA VAL A 42 2.28 -17.42 -7.47
C VAL A 42 1.83 -18.26 -8.65
N HIS A 43 2.76 -18.88 -9.38
CA HIS A 43 2.40 -19.66 -10.56
C HIS A 43 1.45 -20.83 -10.22
N LYS A 44 1.82 -21.68 -9.25
CA LYS A 44 0.96 -22.78 -8.80
C LYS A 44 -0.33 -22.26 -8.16
N VAL A 45 -0.26 -21.23 -7.32
CA VAL A 45 -1.45 -20.62 -6.68
C VAL A 45 -2.46 -20.16 -7.74
N ARG A 46 -2.01 -19.48 -8.80
CA ARG A 46 -2.89 -19.02 -9.89
C ARG A 46 -3.60 -20.18 -10.59
N HIS A 47 -2.87 -21.25 -10.91
CA HIS A 47 -3.44 -22.43 -11.55
C HIS A 47 -4.50 -23.11 -10.67
N THR A 48 -4.22 -23.27 -9.37
CA THR A 48 -5.17 -23.87 -8.44
C THR A 48 -6.38 -22.98 -8.18
N VAL A 49 -6.18 -21.67 -8.02
CA VAL A 49 -7.26 -20.69 -7.83
C VAL A 49 -8.15 -20.62 -9.06
N LYS A 50 -7.58 -20.61 -10.28
CA LYS A 50 -8.38 -20.69 -11.51
C LYS A 50 -9.25 -21.94 -11.53
N LYS A 51 -8.66 -23.11 -11.30
CA LYS A 51 -9.42 -24.37 -11.29
C LYS A 51 -10.54 -24.35 -10.25
N TRP A 52 -10.25 -23.84 -9.06
CA TRP A 52 -11.21 -23.70 -7.97
C TRP A 52 -12.36 -22.73 -8.31
N ARG A 53 -12.04 -21.59 -8.93
CA ARG A 53 -13.02 -20.61 -9.44
C ARG A 53 -13.93 -21.22 -10.50
N ASP A 54 -13.35 -21.93 -11.47
CA ASP A 54 -14.09 -22.59 -12.56
C ASP A 54 -15.01 -23.71 -12.04
N ASN A 55 -14.65 -24.32 -10.90
CA ASN A 55 -15.45 -25.30 -10.17
C ASN A 55 -16.42 -24.66 -9.16
N ASN A 56 -16.83 -23.40 -9.36
CA ASN A 56 -17.77 -22.68 -8.49
C ASN A 56 -17.37 -22.65 -7.01
N TYR A 57 -16.07 -22.47 -6.74
CA TYR A 57 -15.51 -22.35 -5.39
C TYR A 57 -15.75 -23.59 -4.50
N GLU A 58 -15.70 -24.79 -5.08
CA GLU A 58 -15.83 -26.07 -4.36
C GLU A 58 -14.90 -26.16 -3.12
N GLY A 59 -15.37 -26.78 -2.04
CA GLY A 59 -14.61 -26.94 -0.80
C GLY A 59 -14.60 -25.74 0.16
N ALA A 60 -14.93 -24.53 -0.29
CA ALA A 60 -15.05 -23.38 0.61
C ALA A 60 -16.37 -23.36 1.40
N SER A 61 -16.38 -22.64 2.52
CA SER A 61 -17.58 -22.46 3.35
C SER A 61 -18.72 -21.77 2.59
N GLU A 62 -19.93 -21.96 3.09
CA GLU A 62 -21.13 -21.35 2.50
C GLU A 62 -21.04 -19.82 2.57
N THR A 63 -20.50 -19.25 3.65
CA THR A 63 -20.23 -17.82 3.75
C THR A 63 -19.32 -17.32 2.63
N SER A 64 -18.20 -17.99 2.41
CA SER A 64 -17.20 -17.57 1.42
C SER A 64 -17.72 -17.69 0.00
N LYS A 65 -18.42 -18.78 -0.32
CA LYS A 65 -19.12 -18.93 -1.61
C LYS A 65 -20.13 -17.82 -1.84
N ASN A 66 -20.93 -17.47 -0.84
CA ASN A 66 -21.93 -16.42 -0.97
C ASN A 66 -21.30 -15.04 -1.18
N LEU A 67 -20.21 -14.71 -0.47
CA LEU A 67 -19.47 -13.46 -0.67
C LEU A 67 -18.81 -13.40 -2.05
N LEU A 68 -18.10 -14.45 -2.46
CA LEU A 68 -17.42 -14.51 -3.77
C LEU A 68 -18.41 -14.41 -4.94
N ASN A 69 -19.55 -15.09 -4.83
CA ASN A 69 -20.61 -14.97 -5.83
C ASN A 69 -21.22 -13.57 -5.84
N PHE A 70 -21.46 -12.98 -4.67
CA PHE A 70 -21.96 -11.61 -4.57
C PHE A 70 -21.00 -10.58 -5.19
N TRP A 71 -19.69 -10.72 -4.96
CA TRP A 71 -18.69 -9.78 -5.47
C TRP A 71 -18.44 -9.92 -6.97
N PHE A 72 -18.45 -11.15 -7.51
CA PHE A 72 -17.91 -11.40 -8.86
C PHE A 72 -18.89 -12.02 -9.85
N ASN A 73 -19.99 -12.63 -9.39
CA ASN A 73 -20.90 -13.40 -10.25
C ASN A 73 -22.34 -12.85 -10.27
N THR A 74 -22.74 -12.03 -9.30
CA THR A 74 -24.06 -11.39 -9.29
C THR A 74 -24.11 -10.22 -10.27
N ARG A 75 -24.87 -10.38 -11.36
CA ARG A 75 -25.24 -9.25 -12.24
C ARG A 75 -26.19 -8.33 -11.48
N ARG A 76 -25.76 -7.09 -11.25
CA ARG A 76 -26.64 -6.03 -10.72
C ARG A 76 -27.51 -5.51 -11.87
N SER A 77 -28.73 -5.05 -11.62
CA SER A 77 -29.69 -4.73 -12.68
C SER A 77 -29.19 -3.63 -13.64
N GLU A 78 -29.56 -3.75 -14.92
CA GLU A 78 -29.18 -2.88 -16.04
C GLU A 78 -29.63 -1.40 -15.87
N GLU A 79 -30.51 -1.11 -14.90
CA GLU A 79 -31.05 0.23 -14.66
C GLU A 79 -30.03 1.20 -14.03
N LYS A 80 -28.96 0.69 -13.37
CA LYS A 80 -27.84 1.52 -12.91
C LYS A 80 -26.78 1.57 -14.01
N LYS A 81 -26.79 2.63 -14.83
CA LYS A 81 -25.88 2.87 -15.98
C LYS A 81 -24.37 2.90 -15.67
N GLU A 82 -23.98 2.84 -14.41
CA GLU A 82 -22.56 2.75 -13.99
C GLU A 82 -22.41 1.63 -12.95
N GLN A 83 -22.29 0.40 -13.41
CA GLN A 83 -22.02 -0.73 -12.53
C GLN A 83 -20.53 -0.78 -12.21
N PHE A 84 -20.19 -0.63 -10.93
CA PHE A 84 -18.83 -0.86 -10.47
C PHE A 84 -18.50 -2.35 -10.61
N ILE A 85 -17.36 -2.64 -11.25
CA ILE A 85 -16.81 -3.99 -11.42
C ILE A 85 -15.41 -3.99 -10.81
N TYR A 86 -15.08 -5.02 -10.04
CA TYR A 86 -13.73 -5.19 -9.52
C TYR A 86 -12.75 -5.51 -10.65
N TYR A 87 -11.54 -4.98 -10.57
CA TYR A 87 -10.47 -5.43 -11.45
C TYR A 87 -10.18 -6.91 -11.22
N PHE A 88 -9.79 -7.62 -12.27
CA PHE A 88 -9.46 -9.03 -12.14
C PHE A 88 -8.31 -9.27 -11.14
N ALA A 89 -7.35 -8.34 -11.05
CA ALA A 89 -6.29 -8.38 -10.05
C ALA A 89 -6.80 -8.37 -8.60
N GLN A 90 -7.85 -7.58 -8.31
CA GLN A 90 -8.47 -7.52 -6.99
C GLN A 90 -9.20 -8.84 -6.67
N ARG A 91 -9.88 -9.42 -7.67
CA ARG A 91 -10.51 -10.74 -7.57
C ARG A 91 -9.49 -11.85 -7.31
N GLU A 92 -8.43 -11.92 -8.12
CA GLU A 92 -7.37 -12.93 -7.97
C GLU A 92 -6.70 -12.84 -6.60
N ALA A 93 -6.47 -11.62 -6.09
CA ALA A 93 -5.89 -11.41 -4.76
C ALA A 93 -6.77 -11.98 -3.63
N ILE A 94 -8.06 -11.62 -3.56
CA ILE A 94 -8.94 -12.13 -2.50
C ILE A 94 -9.22 -13.63 -2.66
N GLU A 95 -9.39 -14.13 -3.89
CA GLU A 95 -9.56 -15.55 -4.14
C GLU A 95 -8.34 -16.36 -3.71
N SER A 96 -7.12 -15.85 -3.93
CA SER A 96 -5.88 -16.51 -3.50
C SER A 96 -5.79 -16.61 -1.98
N ILE A 97 -6.17 -15.54 -1.25
CA ILE A 97 -6.23 -15.55 0.21
C ILE A 97 -7.22 -16.61 0.70
N ILE A 98 -8.46 -16.58 0.18
CA ILE A 98 -9.53 -17.48 0.61
C ILE A 98 -9.20 -18.94 0.28
N TYR A 99 -8.73 -19.20 -0.95
CA TYR A 99 -8.36 -20.54 -1.39
C TYR A 99 -7.26 -21.13 -0.51
N LEU A 100 -6.18 -20.39 -0.28
CA LEU A 100 -5.07 -20.86 0.54
C LEU A 100 -5.50 -21.08 1.99
N TYR A 101 -6.40 -20.26 2.52
CA TYR A 101 -6.84 -20.35 3.91
C TYR A 101 -7.86 -21.46 4.16
N GLU A 102 -8.93 -21.54 3.37
CA GLU A 102 -10.04 -22.47 3.61
C GLU A 102 -9.89 -23.80 2.88
N VAL A 103 -9.33 -23.81 1.66
CA VAL A 103 -9.40 -24.97 0.77
C VAL A 103 -8.08 -25.75 0.79
N ALA A 104 -6.97 -25.05 0.61
CA ALA A 104 -5.64 -25.67 0.68
C ALA A 104 -5.14 -25.82 2.13
N GLU A 105 -5.77 -25.11 3.08
CA GLU A 105 -5.34 -25.01 4.48
C GLU A 105 -3.85 -24.68 4.66
N ALA A 106 -3.29 -23.90 3.72
CA ALA A 106 -1.90 -23.50 3.67
C ALA A 106 -1.58 -22.38 4.67
N LYS A 107 -1.73 -22.68 5.95
CA LYS A 107 -1.64 -21.75 7.09
C LYS A 107 -0.25 -21.72 7.74
N ASP A 108 0.64 -22.60 7.30
CA ASP A 108 2.04 -22.65 7.74
C ASP A 108 2.99 -22.79 6.55
N LYS A 109 4.28 -22.67 6.85
CA LYS A 109 5.35 -22.74 5.86
C LYS A 109 5.47 -24.10 5.16
N TYR A 110 5.11 -25.20 5.81
CA TYR A 110 5.21 -26.53 5.21
C TYR A 110 4.14 -26.72 4.14
N GLU A 111 2.92 -26.25 4.40
CA GLU A 111 1.84 -26.29 3.43
C GLU A 111 2.05 -25.28 2.29
N LEU A 112 2.56 -24.07 2.59
CA LEU A 112 2.89 -23.08 1.55
C LEU A 112 3.98 -23.58 0.59
N LEU A 113 4.96 -24.34 1.06
CA LEU A 113 6.01 -24.93 0.22
C LEU A 113 5.47 -25.83 -0.90
N ARG A 114 4.27 -26.40 -0.76
CA ARG A 114 3.64 -27.22 -1.83
C ARG A 114 3.39 -26.40 -3.11
N PHE A 115 3.25 -25.08 -2.95
CA PHE A 115 3.05 -24.13 -4.04
C PHE A 115 4.35 -23.61 -4.64
N ASP A 116 5.52 -24.03 -4.15
CA ASP A 116 6.79 -23.63 -4.75
C ASP A 116 6.93 -24.16 -6.17
N SER A 117 7.06 -23.26 -7.13
CA SER A 117 7.25 -23.56 -8.54
C SER A 117 8.72 -23.53 -8.96
N SER A 118 9.62 -22.93 -8.15
CA SER A 118 11.05 -22.87 -8.45
C SER A 118 11.82 -24.09 -7.95
N GLY A 119 11.34 -24.72 -6.86
CA GLY A 119 12.06 -25.80 -6.17
C GLY A 119 13.21 -25.31 -5.30
N GLY A 120 13.40 -24.00 -5.20
CA GLY A 120 14.47 -23.36 -4.44
C GLY A 120 14.04 -22.82 -3.08
N VAL A 121 12.75 -22.94 -2.70
CA VAL A 121 12.25 -22.40 -1.44
C VAL A 121 12.46 -23.41 -0.31
N SER A 122 12.93 -22.93 0.84
CA SER A 122 13.09 -23.74 2.05
C SER A 122 12.33 -23.16 3.24
N THR A 123 12.05 -23.98 4.26
CA THR A 123 11.34 -23.56 5.48
C THR A 123 12.07 -22.48 6.29
N GLY A 124 13.38 -22.30 6.09
CA GLY A 124 14.17 -21.25 6.72
C GLY A 124 13.95 -19.86 6.12
N MET A 125 13.36 -19.79 4.92
CA MET A 125 13.04 -18.52 4.26
C MET A 125 11.74 -17.88 4.77
N PHE A 126 10.99 -18.59 5.62
CA PHE A 126 9.78 -18.10 6.28
C PHE A 126 10.07 -17.84 7.76
N PRO A 127 10.34 -16.57 8.15
CA PRO A 127 10.64 -16.24 9.55
C PRO A 127 9.40 -16.29 10.45
N GLU A 128 8.20 -16.10 9.88
CA GLU A 128 6.95 -16.17 10.63
C GLU A 128 6.58 -17.60 11.09
N THR A 129 5.84 -17.65 12.20
CA THR A 129 5.25 -18.90 12.74
C THR A 129 3.73 -18.85 12.80
N TRP A 130 3.14 -17.97 12.01
CA TRP A 130 1.71 -17.73 11.90
C TRP A 130 1.33 -17.56 10.41
N PRO A 131 0.03 -17.65 10.05
CA PRO A 131 -0.39 -17.55 8.65
C PRO A 131 -0.13 -16.14 8.11
N ARG A 132 0.84 -15.98 7.21
CA ARG A 132 1.18 -14.71 6.57
C ARG A 132 1.12 -14.86 5.05
N TYR A 133 0.32 -14.01 4.41
CA TYR A 133 0.17 -13.96 2.96
C TYR A 133 0.55 -12.57 2.44
N VAL A 134 1.43 -12.51 1.44
CA VAL A 134 1.81 -11.26 0.79
C VAL A 134 1.11 -11.14 -0.56
N VAL A 135 0.43 -10.03 -0.76
CA VAL A 135 -0.28 -9.66 -1.98
C VAL A 135 0.49 -8.54 -2.66
N LYS A 136 1.17 -8.86 -3.76
CA LYS A 136 1.87 -7.89 -4.58
C LYS A 136 0.90 -7.27 -5.58
N MET A 137 0.67 -5.97 -5.47
CA MET A 137 -0.23 -5.23 -6.36
C MET A 137 0.32 -3.83 -6.64
N ALA A 138 0.35 -3.44 -7.92
CA ALA A 138 0.80 -2.12 -8.35
C ALA A 138 0.10 -0.99 -7.58
N THR A 139 0.82 0.10 -7.30
CA THR A 139 0.26 1.30 -6.68
C THR A 139 -0.90 1.84 -7.53
N GLY A 140 -2.01 2.21 -6.89
CA GLY A 140 -3.22 2.65 -7.60
C GLY A 140 -4.15 1.53 -8.10
N SER A 141 -3.77 0.25 -7.99
CA SER A 141 -4.64 -0.88 -8.43
C SER A 141 -5.73 -1.31 -7.44
N GLY A 142 -5.87 -0.60 -6.32
CA GLY A 142 -6.91 -0.84 -5.30
C GLY A 142 -6.56 -1.89 -4.24
N LYS A 143 -5.36 -1.78 -3.64
CA LYS A 143 -4.93 -2.58 -2.47
C LYS A 143 -5.91 -2.43 -1.30
N THR A 144 -6.39 -1.20 -1.05
CA THR A 144 -7.33 -0.88 0.02
C THR A 144 -8.67 -1.60 -0.14
N GLU A 145 -9.17 -1.72 -1.38
CA GLU A 145 -10.38 -2.50 -1.68
C GLU A 145 -10.21 -3.97 -1.29
N VAL A 146 -9.09 -4.60 -1.64
CA VAL A 146 -8.83 -6.00 -1.27
C VAL A 146 -8.72 -6.17 0.24
N ALA A 147 -8.06 -5.23 0.94
CA ALA A 147 -8.00 -5.22 2.41
C ALA A 147 -9.42 -5.17 3.04
N ALA A 148 -10.32 -4.35 2.48
CA ALA A 148 -11.71 -4.32 2.91
C ALA A 148 -12.44 -5.64 2.66
N LEU A 149 -12.23 -6.30 1.51
CA LEU A 149 -12.80 -7.62 1.22
C LEU A 149 -12.32 -8.69 2.21
N VAL A 150 -11.04 -8.67 2.59
CA VAL A 150 -10.48 -9.57 3.63
C VAL A 150 -11.17 -9.36 4.98
N ILE A 151 -11.38 -8.10 5.38
CA ILE A 151 -12.08 -7.76 6.63
C ILE A 151 -13.51 -8.31 6.61
N ILE A 152 -14.25 -8.10 5.52
CA ILE A 152 -15.62 -8.58 5.36
C ILE A 152 -15.69 -10.11 5.39
N TRP A 153 -14.82 -10.77 4.61
CA TRP A 153 -14.75 -12.23 4.61
C TRP A 153 -14.47 -12.78 6.01
N SER A 154 -13.44 -12.29 6.68
CA SER A 154 -13.09 -12.74 8.04
C SER A 154 -14.21 -12.47 9.05
N TYR A 155 -14.84 -11.30 9.00
CA TYR A 155 -15.92 -10.93 9.91
C TYR A 155 -17.11 -11.88 9.78
N PHE A 156 -17.61 -12.07 8.56
CA PHE A 156 -18.79 -12.92 8.34
C PHE A 156 -18.47 -14.40 8.46
N HIS A 157 -17.26 -14.84 8.08
CA HIS A 157 -16.85 -16.22 8.30
C HIS A 157 -16.81 -16.51 9.81
N LYS A 158 -16.28 -15.60 10.64
CA LYS A 158 -16.32 -15.74 12.10
C LYS A 158 -17.74 -15.65 12.68
N LEU A 159 -18.63 -14.89 12.06
CA LEU A 159 -20.00 -14.74 12.54
C LEU A 159 -20.89 -15.94 12.21
N TYR A 160 -20.79 -16.47 10.99
CA TYR A 160 -21.75 -17.43 10.47
C TYR A 160 -21.23 -18.87 10.42
N GLU A 161 -19.93 -19.09 10.29
CA GLU A 161 -19.36 -20.44 10.25
C GLU A 161 -19.01 -20.94 11.65
N LYS A 162 -19.42 -22.17 11.95
CA LYS A 162 -19.13 -22.81 13.23
C LYS A 162 -17.63 -23.05 13.37
N ASN A 163 -17.09 -22.80 14.57
CA ASN A 163 -15.67 -23.01 14.89
C ASN A 163 -14.70 -22.28 13.96
N SER A 164 -15.13 -21.18 13.35
CA SER A 164 -14.27 -20.36 12.50
C SER A 164 -12.98 -19.91 13.22
N PRO A 165 -11.79 -20.20 12.66
CA PRO A 165 -10.51 -19.74 13.22
C PRO A 165 -10.22 -18.26 12.91
N LEU A 166 -11.03 -17.62 12.07
CA LEU A 166 -10.91 -16.20 11.72
C LEU A 166 -11.37 -15.29 12.86
N SER A 167 -11.28 -13.97 12.65
CA SER A 167 -11.54 -12.96 13.67
C SER A 167 -12.57 -11.93 13.22
N LYS A 168 -13.24 -11.30 14.20
CA LYS A 168 -13.99 -10.05 14.01
C LYS A 168 -13.21 -8.82 14.50
N ASN A 169 -11.96 -9.03 14.92
CA ASN A 169 -11.04 -8.02 15.40
C ASN A 169 -9.89 -7.89 14.39
N PHE A 170 -9.62 -6.65 13.99
CA PHE A 170 -8.72 -6.33 12.90
C PHE A 170 -7.75 -5.26 13.35
N LEU A 171 -6.47 -5.43 13.01
CA LEU A 171 -5.45 -4.41 13.13
C LEU A 171 -4.95 -4.07 11.74
N LEU A 172 -5.27 -2.86 11.25
CA LEU A 172 -4.78 -2.31 9.99
C LEU A 172 -3.64 -1.32 10.29
N ILE A 173 -2.43 -1.68 9.87
CA ILE A 173 -1.21 -0.94 10.17
C ILE A 173 -0.72 -0.19 8.93
N ALA A 174 -0.51 1.11 9.11
CA ALA A 174 0.16 1.98 8.14
C ALA A 174 1.62 2.25 8.55
N PRO A 175 2.56 2.39 7.60
CA PRO A 175 3.97 2.63 7.92
C PRO A 175 4.23 4.04 8.43
N ASN A 176 3.46 5.01 7.95
CA ASN A 176 3.65 6.44 8.24
C ASN A 176 2.28 7.14 8.37
N ILE A 177 2.28 8.39 8.86
CA ILE A 177 1.06 9.17 9.08
C ILE A 177 0.34 9.52 7.77
N ILE A 178 1.06 9.62 6.65
CA ILE A 178 0.49 9.98 5.34
C ILE A 178 -0.41 8.84 4.83
N VAL A 179 0.12 7.61 4.78
CA VAL A 179 -0.66 6.41 4.44
C VAL A 179 -1.82 6.25 5.42
N LEU A 180 -1.59 6.48 6.70
CA LEU A 180 -2.62 6.39 7.72
C LEU A 180 -3.77 7.37 7.48
N ASN A 181 -3.47 8.62 7.12
CA ASN A 181 -4.49 9.62 6.81
C ASN A 181 -5.28 9.24 5.55
N ARG A 182 -4.63 8.67 4.53
CA ARG A 182 -5.30 8.11 3.35
C ARG A 182 -6.29 7.01 3.77
N LEU A 183 -5.81 6.00 4.51
CA LEU A 183 -6.66 4.91 5.01
C LEU A 183 -7.78 5.43 5.92
N LYS A 184 -7.51 6.46 6.74
CA LYS A 184 -8.55 7.07 7.58
C LYS A 184 -9.69 7.64 6.73
N LYS A 185 -9.40 8.32 5.62
CA LYS A 185 -10.43 8.84 4.69
C LYS A 185 -11.33 7.72 4.13
N ASP A 186 -10.82 6.50 4.01
CA ASP A 186 -11.57 5.33 3.51
C ASP A 186 -12.35 4.59 4.61
N PHE A 187 -11.74 4.38 5.78
CA PHE A 187 -12.30 3.53 6.85
C PHE A 187 -13.07 4.30 7.92
N GLU A 188 -12.83 5.60 8.09
CA GLU A 188 -13.57 6.42 9.05
C GLU A 188 -15.07 6.37 8.78
N ASN A 189 -15.85 6.28 9.86
CA ASN A 189 -17.31 6.11 9.80
C ASN A 189 -17.77 4.91 8.93
N GLN A 190 -16.91 3.90 8.76
CA GLN A 190 -17.14 2.72 7.93
C GLN A 190 -17.43 3.04 6.45
N LYS A 191 -16.91 4.16 5.94
CA LYS A 191 -17.26 4.68 4.60
C LYS A 191 -17.03 3.64 3.49
N ILE A 192 -15.89 2.96 3.49
CA ILE A 192 -15.58 1.91 2.49
C ILE A 192 -16.59 0.75 2.54
N PHE A 193 -17.03 0.33 3.74
CA PHE A 193 -17.95 -0.79 3.91
C PHE A 193 -19.41 -0.44 3.54
N LYS A 194 -19.75 0.85 3.52
CA LYS A 194 -21.06 1.34 3.09
C LYS A 194 -21.25 1.35 1.57
N LYS A 195 -20.19 1.10 0.79
CA LYS A 195 -20.32 0.92 -0.66
C LYS A 195 -21.17 -0.32 -0.93
N ASP A 196 -22.20 -0.21 -1.77
CA ASP A 196 -23.14 -1.30 -2.10
C ASP A 196 -22.46 -2.57 -2.65
N ILE A 197 -21.19 -2.48 -3.05
CA ILE A 197 -20.37 -3.55 -3.66
C ILE A 197 -19.67 -4.46 -2.65
N ILE A 198 -19.56 -4.04 -1.38
CA ILE A 198 -18.73 -4.70 -0.38
C ILE A 198 -19.53 -5.70 0.46
N ILE A 199 -20.70 -5.30 0.96
CA ILE A 199 -21.56 -6.12 1.83
C ILE A 199 -22.87 -6.46 1.10
N PRO A 200 -23.30 -7.74 1.08
CA PRO A 200 -24.61 -8.11 0.54
C PRO A 200 -25.78 -7.42 1.24
N GLU A 201 -26.92 -7.29 0.57
CA GLU A 201 -28.15 -6.81 1.19
C GLU A 201 -28.70 -7.82 2.20
N ASN A 202 -29.52 -7.34 3.14
CA ASN A 202 -30.28 -8.22 4.02
C ASN A 202 -31.23 -9.11 3.21
N GLY A 203 -31.37 -10.37 3.61
CA GLY A 203 -32.14 -11.38 2.88
C GLY A 203 -31.36 -12.09 1.77
N PHE A 204 -30.16 -11.61 1.39
CA PHE A 204 -29.31 -12.34 0.45
C PHE A 204 -28.91 -13.68 1.06
N LYS A 205 -29.35 -14.79 0.45
CA LYS A 205 -29.07 -16.15 0.92
C LYS A 205 -29.47 -16.36 2.40
N ASP A 206 -30.65 -15.85 2.75
CA ASP A 206 -31.29 -16.03 4.07
C ASP A 206 -30.49 -15.48 5.26
N ARG A 207 -29.68 -14.43 5.03
CA ARG A 207 -28.87 -13.78 6.07
C ARG A 207 -29.05 -12.27 6.08
N ASN A 208 -28.82 -11.65 7.26
CA ASN A 208 -29.00 -10.22 7.48
C ASN A 208 -27.67 -9.47 7.45
N TRP A 209 -26.91 -9.62 6.36
CA TRP A 209 -25.53 -9.13 6.21
C TRP A 209 -25.31 -7.68 6.66
N LYS A 210 -26.09 -6.71 6.19
CA LYS A 210 -25.92 -5.29 6.57
C LYS A 210 -26.24 -5.03 8.04
N SER A 211 -27.29 -5.66 8.57
CA SER A 211 -27.69 -5.49 9.97
C SER A 211 -26.74 -6.17 10.95
N ASP A 212 -26.16 -7.29 10.53
CA ASP A 212 -25.23 -8.10 11.32
C ASP A 212 -23.81 -7.50 11.34
N PHE A 213 -23.47 -6.61 10.39
CA PHE A 213 -22.19 -5.92 10.34
C PHE A 213 -22.16 -4.71 11.26
N GLN A 214 -21.65 -4.90 12.48
CA GLN A 214 -21.59 -3.88 13.54
C GLN A 214 -20.15 -3.65 14.01
N LEU A 215 -19.25 -3.39 13.06
CA LEU A 215 -17.81 -3.22 13.30
C LEU A 215 -17.49 -1.84 13.90
N THR A 216 -16.86 -1.79 15.07
CA THR A 216 -16.40 -0.50 15.64
C THR A 216 -15.03 -0.13 15.08
N VAL A 217 -14.92 1.07 14.50
CA VAL A 217 -13.63 1.62 14.03
C VAL A 217 -13.00 2.48 15.11
N HIS A 218 -11.75 2.14 15.47
CA HIS A 218 -10.87 2.84 16.38
C HIS A 218 -9.73 3.48 15.58
N LEU A 219 -9.54 4.79 15.73
CA LEU A 219 -8.59 5.57 14.94
C LEU A 219 -7.48 6.09 15.84
N GLN A 220 -6.26 5.60 15.67
CA GLN A 220 -5.10 6.02 16.48
C GLN A 220 -5.42 6.04 18.00
N ASP A 221 -5.42 7.24 18.60
CA ASP A 221 -5.61 7.50 20.03
C ASP A 221 -7.10 7.54 20.43
N GLU A 222 -8.02 7.58 19.47
CA GLU A 222 -9.47 7.58 19.72
C GLU A 222 -9.99 6.14 19.90
N LEU A 223 -9.44 5.43 20.89
CA LEU A 223 -9.92 4.10 21.24
C LEU A 223 -11.27 4.19 21.95
N LYS A 224 -12.33 3.87 21.20
CA LYS A 224 -13.66 3.57 21.76
C LYS A 224 -13.61 2.32 22.64
N ALA A 225 -14.67 2.07 23.40
CA ALA A 225 -14.83 0.82 24.13
C ALA A 225 -14.75 -0.38 23.16
N ILE A 226 -13.98 -1.40 23.55
CA ILE A 226 -13.81 -2.62 22.74
C ILE A 226 -15.16 -3.33 22.65
N SER A 227 -15.67 -3.45 21.43
CA SER A 227 -16.98 -4.03 21.16
C SER A 227 -16.91 -5.56 21.03
N PRO A 228 -17.88 -6.32 21.59
CA PRO A 228 -17.98 -7.76 21.35
C PRO A 228 -18.45 -8.10 19.92
N THR A 229 -19.04 -7.13 19.21
CA THR A 229 -19.53 -7.33 17.83
C THR A 229 -18.38 -7.37 16.82
N GLY A 230 -17.31 -6.60 17.04
CA GLY A 230 -16.08 -6.59 16.24
C GLY A 230 -15.39 -5.23 16.30
N ASN A 231 -14.08 -5.20 16.05
CA ASN A 231 -13.25 -4.00 16.18
C ASN A 231 -12.27 -3.89 15.01
N LEU A 232 -12.09 -2.69 14.47
CA LEU A 232 -11.03 -2.35 13.51
C LEU A 232 -10.15 -1.26 14.12
N PHE A 233 -8.92 -1.61 14.46
CA PHE A 233 -7.89 -0.69 14.90
C PHE A 233 -7.09 -0.23 13.68
N LEU A 234 -7.25 1.04 13.30
CA LEU A 234 -6.47 1.67 12.23
C LEU A 234 -5.42 2.57 12.86
N THR A 235 -4.14 2.23 12.66
CA THR A 235 -3.04 2.89 13.37
C THR A 235 -1.74 2.93 12.58
N ASN A 236 -0.80 3.74 13.06
CA ASN A 236 0.58 3.71 12.60
C ASN A 236 1.37 2.65 13.37
N VAL A 237 2.38 2.06 12.72
CA VAL A 237 3.26 1.04 13.30
C VAL A 237 3.81 1.40 14.69
N HIS A 238 4.21 2.65 14.94
CA HIS A 238 4.81 3.08 16.21
C HIS A 238 3.88 2.92 17.42
N ARG A 239 2.56 2.95 17.22
CA ARG A 239 1.57 2.78 18.29
C ARG A 239 1.29 1.32 18.64
N VAL A 240 1.77 0.38 17.82
CA VAL A 240 1.68 -1.06 18.11
C VAL A 240 2.76 -1.48 19.11
N PHE A 241 3.79 -0.65 19.27
CA PHE A 241 4.94 -0.92 20.13
C PHE A 241 4.60 -0.69 21.60
N LEU A 242 5.02 -1.61 22.48
CA LEU A 242 4.89 -1.40 23.92
C LEU A 242 5.87 -0.32 24.40
N SER A 243 5.38 0.56 25.27
CA SER A 243 6.12 1.69 25.85
C SER A 243 7.31 1.29 26.73
N GLU A 244 7.40 0.02 27.13
CA GLU A 244 8.40 -0.51 28.09
C GLU A 244 9.72 -1.02 27.50
N HIS A 245 9.91 -0.97 26.17
CA HIS A 245 11.22 -1.31 25.59
C HIS A 245 12.11 -0.06 25.45
N THR A 246 13.17 -0.05 26.27
CA THR A 246 14.46 0.67 26.22
C THR A 246 14.59 1.91 25.33
N ILE A 247 15.02 3.02 25.94
CA ILE A 247 15.52 4.21 25.24
C ILE A 247 16.79 3.80 24.47
N PRO A 248 16.82 3.89 23.14
CA PRO A 248 18.01 3.58 22.36
C PRO A 248 19.14 4.56 22.68
N THR A 249 20.37 4.07 22.81
CA THR A 249 21.57 4.91 23.00
C THR A 249 22.43 4.90 21.73
N PHE A 250 23.32 5.88 21.61
CA PHE A 250 24.21 6.04 20.44
C PHE A 250 25.18 4.86 20.20
N GLU A 251 25.19 3.87 21.09
CA GLU A 251 26.06 2.69 21.07
C GLU A 251 25.33 1.44 20.55
N ASP A 252 24.03 1.53 20.23
CA ASP A 252 23.26 0.40 19.71
C ASP A 252 23.71 0.02 18.28
N SER A 253 23.92 -1.28 18.07
CA SER A 253 24.34 -1.85 16.77
C SER A 253 23.34 -1.63 15.62
N ASP A 254 22.10 -1.27 15.93
CA ASP A 254 21.03 -0.94 14.99
C ASP A 254 20.47 0.46 15.29
N VAL A 255 20.95 1.44 14.54
CA VAL A 255 20.58 2.86 14.68
C VAL A 255 19.18 3.17 14.15
N SER A 256 18.46 2.21 13.56
CA SER A 256 17.13 2.44 12.97
C SER A 256 16.11 3.00 13.97
N GLN A 257 16.21 2.65 15.26
CA GLN A 257 15.34 3.21 16.29
C GLN A 257 15.61 4.69 16.60
N TYR A 258 16.81 5.20 16.33
CA TYR A 258 17.16 6.62 16.41
C TYR A 258 16.70 7.39 15.17
N PHE A 259 16.73 6.75 13.99
CA PHE A 259 16.38 7.35 12.70
C PHE A 259 14.86 7.47 12.44
N LEU A 260 14.02 6.76 13.20
CA LEU A 260 12.56 6.73 13.03
C LEU A 260 11.79 7.82 13.77
N GLY A 261 12.48 8.73 14.47
CA GLY A 261 11.85 9.86 15.19
C GLY A 261 11.64 9.60 16.68
N LEU A 262 11.56 10.69 17.44
CA LEU A 262 11.50 10.65 18.90
C LEU A 262 10.19 10.02 19.39
N LYS A 263 10.34 9.09 20.34
CA LYS A 263 9.28 8.60 21.24
C LYS A 263 8.43 9.81 21.70
N PRO A 264 7.09 9.80 21.56
CA PRO A 264 6.25 10.82 22.19
C PRO A 264 6.61 10.90 23.68
N LYS A 265 6.66 12.12 24.24
CA LYS A 265 6.96 12.29 25.66
C LYS A 265 6.02 11.41 26.49
N SER A 266 6.56 10.77 27.53
CA SER A 266 5.85 9.97 28.54
C SER A 266 4.68 10.70 29.21
N ASP A 267 4.56 12.00 29.02
CA ASP A 267 3.50 12.85 29.56
C ASP A 267 2.32 13.07 28.61
N ALA A 268 2.35 12.55 27.37
CA ALA A 268 1.19 12.57 26.47
C ALA A 268 0.07 11.60 26.92
N ASP A 269 0.39 10.65 27.81
CA ASP A 269 -0.48 9.55 28.27
C ASP A 269 -1.24 9.84 29.58
N LYS A 270 -1.64 11.09 29.83
CA LYS A 270 -2.43 11.44 31.03
C LYS A 270 -3.90 11.80 30.76
N ASN A 271 -4.43 11.45 29.60
CA ASN A 271 -5.87 11.53 29.33
C ASN A 271 -6.47 10.13 29.17
N LYS A 272 -6.80 9.48 30.29
CA LYS A 272 -7.81 8.40 30.47
C LYS A 272 -8.22 7.60 29.19
N GLY A 273 -7.27 6.99 28.50
CA GLY A 273 -7.50 6.14 27.32
C GLY A 273 -6.85 4.78 27.49
N MET A 274 -7.40 3.73 26.86
CA MET A 274 -6.74 2.43 26.78
C MET A 274 -5.49 2.55 25.88
N ASP A 275 -4.36 1.96 26.25
CA ASP A 275 -3.20 1.86 25.34
C ASP A 275 -3.44 0.77 24.29
N LEU A 276 -3.18 1.07 23.01
CA LEU A 276 -3.43 0.12 21.93
C LEU A 276 -2.47 -1.07 22.01
N GLY A 277 -1.20 -0.83 22.30
CA GLY A 277 -0.18 -1.88 22.45
C GLY A 277 -0.55 -2.88 23.54
N GLU A 278 -1.07 -2.39 24.66
CA GLU A 278 -1.64 -3.18 25.75
C GLU A 278 -2.92 -3.91 25.32
N VAL A 279 -3.88 -3.22 24.67
CA VAL A 279 -5.14 -3.83 24.23
C VAL A 279 -4.88 -5.02 23.31
N LEU A 280 -3.98 -4.88 22.34
CA LEU A 280 -3.60 -5.93 21.38
C LEU A 280 -2.98 -7.15 22.06
N ARG A 281 -2.44 -6.99 23.27
CA ARG A 281 -1.81 -8.05 24.08
C ARG A 281 -2.62 -8.41 25.33
N SER A 282 -3.77 -7.77 25.53
CA SER A 282 -4.64 -7.94 26.69
C SER A 282 -5.51 -9.19 26.57
N ASN A 283 -6.38 -9.42 27.54
CA ASN A 283 -7.37 -10.50 27.50
C ASN A 283 -8.68 -10.09 26.79
N LYS A 284 -8.71 -8.87 26.21
CA LYS A 284 -9.91 -8.34 25.56
C LYS A 284 -10.12 -8.90 24.15
N LEU A 285 -9.04 -9.36 23.50
CA LEU A 285 -9.06 -9.92 22.15
C LEU A 285 -8.62 -11.38 22.20
N LYS A 286 -9.47 -12.29 21.70
CA LYS A 286 -9.21 -13.74 21.67
C LYS A 286 -8.63 -14.23 20.34
N ASP A 287 -8.89 -13.49 19.28
CA ASP A 287 -8.49 -13.74 17.90
C ASP A 287 -8.21 -12.38 17.26
N LEU A 288 -7.30 -12.35 16.28
CA LEU A 288 -6.92 -11.13 15.59
C LEU A 288 -6.47 -11.44 14.16
N VAL A 289 -6.95 -10.64 13.21
CA VAL A 289 -6.41 -10.55 11.85
C VAL A 289 -5.62 -9.24 11.72
N ILE A 290 -4.41 -9.33 11.16
CA ILE A 290 -3.56 -8.17 10.90
C ILE A 290 -3.53 -7.91 9.40
N LEU A 291 -3.70 -6.65 9.01
CA LEU A 291 -3.55 -6.17 7.65
C LEU A 291 -2.46 -5.10 7.64
N ASN A 292 -1.48 -5.22 6.75
CA ASN A 292 -0.41 -4.23 6.63
C ASN A 292 -0.45 -3.57 5.25
N ASP A 293 -0.51 -2.25 5.20
CA ASP A 293 -0.32 -1.47 3.97
C ASP A 293 1.16 -1.10 3.82
N GLU A 294 1.67 -1.10 2.59
CA GLU A 294 3.10 -0.92 2.28
C GLU A 294 4.01 -1.88 3.08
N ALA A 295 3.64 -3.15 3.10
CA ALA A 295 4.27 -4.19 3.89
C ALA A 295 5.74 -4.52 3.50
N HIS A 296 6.32 -3.87 2.48
CA HIS A 296 7.75 -3.99 2.21
C HIS A 296 8.61 -3.43 3.35
N HIS A 297 8.03 -2.61 4.24
CA HIS A 297 8.64 -2.24 5.53
C HIS A 297 8.80 -3.41 6.52
N ILE A 298 8.29 -4.60 6.20
CA ILE A 298 8.39 -5.84 7.00
C ILE A 298 9.27 -6.87 6.28
N HIS A 299 10.42 -6.42 5.76
CA HIS A 299 11.35 -7.24 4.98
C HIS A 299 12.36 -8.03 5.81
N ASP A 300 12.58 -7.68 7.08
CA ASP A 300 13.55 -8.37 7.95
C ASP A 300 12.91 -8.66 9.32
N GLU A 301 13.14 -9.87 9.84
CA GLU A 301 12.65 -10.33 11.15
C GLU A 301 13.24 -9.56 12.34
N LYS A 302 14.36 -8.86 12.13
CA LYS A 302 15.01 -8.00 13.12
C LYS A 302 14.27 -6.67 13.30
N LEU A 303 13.44 -6.27 12.34
CA LEU A 303 12.71 -5.00 12.40
C LEU A 303 11.69 -5.00 13.55
N ALA A 304 11.53 -3.83 14.16
CA ALA A 304 10.60 -3.64 15.26
C ALA A 304 9.16 -4.02 14.88
N TRP A 305 8.73 -3.74 13.65
CA TRP A 305 7.40 -4.10 13.15
C TRP A 305 7.19 -5.62 13.20
N PHE A 306 8.09 -6.40 12.61
CA PHE A 306 8.01 -7.87 12.61
C PHE A 306 8.03 -8.43 14.04
N LYS A 307 8.95 -7.94 14.88
CA LYS A 307 9.06 -8.35 16.29
C LYS A 307 7.76 -8.11 17.07
N ASN A 308 7.08 -7.00 16.82
CA ASN A 308 5.81 -6.68 17.50
C ASN A 308 4.66 -7.58 17.06
N ILE A 309 4.54 -7.86 15.76
CA ILE A 309 3.58 -8.85 15.25
C ILE A 309 3.84 -10.22 15.88
N ARG A 310 5.11 -10.64 15.92
CA ARG A 310 5.53 -11.90 16.55
C ARG A 310 5.15 -11.95 18.03
N ASP A 311 5.34 -10.87 18.77
CA ASP A 311 4.98 -10.79 20.18
C ASP A 311 3.46 -10.87 20.39
N ILE A 312 2.65 -10.14 19.60
CA ILE A 312 1.18 -10.27 19.63
C ILE A 312 0.75 -11.72 19.36
N ASN A 313 1.31 -12.35 18.34
CA ASN A 313 1.07 -13.75 18.02
C ASN A 313 1.40 -14.68 19.21
N ASN A 314 2.57 -14.51 19.82
CA ASN A 314 3.00 -15.34 20.94
C ASN A 314 2.11 -15.17 22.16
N LYS A 315 1.65 -13.94 22.45
CA LYS A 315 0.71 -13.67 23.55
C LYS A 315 -0.65 -14.32 23.31
N LEU A 316 -1.16 -14.28 22.07
CA LEU A 316 -2.39 -14.99 21.71
C LEU A 316 -2.24 -16.51 21.88
N LYS A 317 -1.14 -17.09 21.36
CA LYS A 317 -0.84 -18.52 21.50
C LYS A 317 -0.78 -18.95 22.97
N LEU A 318 -0.06 -18.19 23.80
CA LEU A 318 0.11 -18.51 25.22
C LEU A 318 -1.22 -18.48 25.99
N LYS A 319 -2.13 -17.55 25.66
CA LYS A 319 -3.38 -17.33 26.40
C LYS A 319 -4.53 -18.21 25.93
N TYR A 320 -4.65 -18.41 24.62
CA TYR A 320 -5.83 -19.03 24.01
C TYR A 320 -5.50 -20.30 23.21
N GLY A 321 -4.23 -20.72 23.17
CA GLY A 321 -3.77 -21.88 22.41
C GLY A 321 -3.60 -21.62 20.91
N ASN A 322 -4.19 -20.54 20.39
CA ASN A 322 -4.17 -20.17 18.98
C ASN A 322 -3.45 -18.83 18.79
N GLY A 323 -2.68 -18.72 17.70
CA GLY A 323 -1.96 -17.49 17.36
C GLY A 323 -2.81 -16.49 16.61
N LEU A 324 -2.15 -15.63 15.82
CA LEU A 324 -2.85 -14.78 14.86
C LEU A 324 -3.69 -15.63 13.90
N SER A 325 -4.91 -15.18 13.64
CA SER A 325 -5.81 -15.85 12.69
C SER A 325 -5.25 -15.75 11.27
N LEU A 326 -4.80 -14.55 10.88
CA LEU A 326 -4.23 -14.27 9.57
C LEU A 326 -3.44 -12.96 9.62
N GLN A 327 -2.32 -12.90 8.90
CA GLN A 327 -1.68 -11.67 8.46
C GLN A 327 -1.78 -11.54 6.94
N ALA A 328 -2.39 -10.46 6.45
CA ALA A 328 -2.46 -10.12 5.03
C ALA A 328 -1.65 -8.84 4.75
N ASP A 329 -0.58 -8.98 3.97
CA ASP A 329 0.35 -7.91 3.64
C ASP A 329 0.09 -7.40 2.23
N PHE A 330 -0.12 -6.10 2.07
CA PHE A 330 -0.34 -5.45 0.78
C PHE A 330 0.82 -4.53 0.43
N THR A 331 1.45 -4.72 -0.72
CA THR A 331 2.58 -3.89 -1.15
C THR A 331 2.77 -3.95 -2.66
N ALA A 332 3.35 -2.92 -3.27
CA ALA A 332 3.77 -2.98 -4.67
C ALA A 332 5.15 -3.66 -4.84
N THR A 333 5.94 -3.70 -3.77
CA THR A 333 7.39 -3.91 -3.82
C THR A 333 7.87 -4.86 -2.71
N PRO A 334 7.37 -6.12 -2.64
CA PRO A 334 7.71 -7.07 -1.58
C PRO A 334 9.14 -7.60 -1.73
N ARG A 335 10.15 -6.76 -1.53
CA ARG A 335 11.57 -7.12 -1.69
C ARG A 335 12.33 -6.92 -0.40
N HIS A 336 13.27 -7.82 -0.16
CA HIS A 336 14.32 -7.66 0.85
C HIS A 336 15.38 -6.67 0.37
N ASP A 337 16.24 -6.19 1.28
CA ASP A 337 17.34 -5.27 0.96
C ASP A 337 18.30 -5.82 -0.09
N ASN A 338 18.46 -7.15 -0.14
CA ASN A 338 19.25 -7.84 -1.15
C ASN A 338 18.55 -7.95 -2.52
N GLY A 339 17.34 -7.39 -2.66
CA GLY A 339 16.51 -7.39 -3.86
C GLY A 339 15.66 -8.64 -4.06
N ALA A 340 15.81 -9.70 -3.27
CA ALA A 340 15.00 -10.91 -3.38
C ALA A 340 13.54 -10.64 -3.01
N ILE A 341 12.61 -11.30 -3.70
CA ILE A 341 11.18 -11.17 -3.43
C ILE A 341 10.78 -11.98 -2.19
N PHE A 342 9.78 -11.51 -1.43
CA PHE A 342 9.24 -12.25 -0.29
C PHE A 342 8.67 -13.59 -0.77
N VAL A 343 9.18 -14.69 -0.21
CA VAL A 343 8.80 -16.05 -0.63
C VAL A 343 7.31 -16.35 -0.38
N GLN A 344 6.72 -15.72 0.64
CA GLN A 344 5.31 -15.81 1.01
C GLN A 344 4.37 -14.96 0.14
N THR A 345 4.84 -14.46 -1.01
CA THR A 345 4.01 -13.75 -1.99
C THR A 345 3.10 -14.73 -2.73
N ILE A 346 1.78 -14.57 -2.57
CA ILE A 346 0.75 -15.49 -3.08
C ILE A 346 0.00 -14.95 -4.31
N CYS A 347 0.10 -13.65 -4.57
CA CYS A 347 -0.49 -12.98 -5.72
C CYS A 347 0.49 -11.92 -6.26
N ASP A 348 0.59 -11.77 -7.58
CA ASP A 348 1.49 -10.80 -8.23
C ASP A 348 0.84 -10.03 -9.37
N TYR A 349 0.49 -8.78 -9.14
CA TYR A 349 -0.01 -7.85 -10.15
C TYR A 349 0.99 -6.71 -10.37
N PRO A 350 1.95 -6.87 -11.33
CA PRO A 350 3.06 -5.94 -11.49
C PRO A 350 2.65 -4.63 -12.17
N LEU A 351 3.45 -3.59 -11.98
CA LEU A 351 3.21 -2.25 -12.56
C LEU A 351 3.07 -2.29 -14.09
N VAL A 352 3.86 -3.10 -14.78
CA VAL A 352 3.81 -3.21 -16.24
C VAL A 352 2.46 -3.75 -16.73
N GLU A 353 1.86 -4.69 -16.00
CA GLU A 353 0.53 -5.22 -16.31
C GLU A 353 -0.55 -4.14 -16.04
N ALA A 354 -0.42 -3.40 -14.94
CA ALA A 354 -1.30 -2.26 -14.64
C ALA A 354 -1.26 -1.14 -15.68
N ILE A 355 -0.07 -0.78 -16.20
CA ILE A 355 0.10 0.22 -17.26
C ILE A 355 -0.56 -0.28 -18.55
N LYS A 356 -0.29 -1.52 -18.96
CA LYS A 356 -0.85 -2.09 -20.19
C LYS A 356 -2.38 -2.23 -20.16
N GLN A 357 -2.96 -2.32 -18.96
CA GLN A 357 -4.40 -2.38 -18.74
C GLN A 357 -5.03 -1.00 -18.45
N ASN A 358 -4.25 0.09 -18.59
CA ASN A 358 -4.69 1.47 -18.32
C ASN A 358 -5.29 1.69 -16.92
N ILE A 359 -4.89 0.89 -15.93
CA ILE A 359 -5.31 1.10 -14.52
C ILE A 359 -4.53 2.27 -13.91
N VAL A 360 -3.27 2.42 -14.32
CA VAL A 360 -2.36 3.47 -13.84
C VAL A 360 -1.83 4.27 -15.01
N LYS A 361 -1.34 5.47 -14.74
CA LYS A 361 -0.74 6.34 -15.75
C LYS A 361 0.48 5.68 -16.38
N MET A 362 0.62 5.83 -17.70
CA MET A 362 1.81 5.41 -18.43
C MET A 362 2.88 6.51 -18.34
N PRO A 363 4.04 6.25 -17.71
CA PRO A 363 5.13 7.21 -17.72
C PRO A 363 5.69 7.35 -19.14
N VAL A 364 5.91 8.60 -19.57
CA VAL A 364 6.48 8.92 -20.88
C VAL A 364 7.71 9.79 -20.67
N LEU A 365 8.81 9.43 -21.34
CA LEU A 365 10.00 10.27 -21.38
C LEU A 365 9.88 11.29 -22.52
N PRO A 366 10.39 12.52 -22.36
CA PRO A 366 10.48 13.48 -23.46
C PRO A 366 11.23 12.90 -24.66
N ASP A 367 10.95 13.44 -25.85
CA ASP A 367 11.56 12.98 -27.09
C ASP A 367 13.11 13.08 -27.04
N GLU A 368 13.77 12.25 -27.85
CA GLU A 368 15.22 12.12 -27.84
C GLU A 368 15.93 13.44 -28.21
N ALA A 369 15.35 14.26 -29.10
CA ALA A 369 15.94 15.53 -29.50
C ALA A 369 15.87 16.58 -28.38
N SER A 370 14.79 16.59 -27.60
CA SER A 370 14.67 17.41 -26.38
C SER A 370 15.65 16.94 -25.29
N ARG A 371 15.79 15.62 -25.09
CA ARG A 371 16.74 15.06 -24.11
C ARG A 371 18.20 15.29 -24.50
N ALA A 372 18.55 15.25 -25.79
CA ALA A 372 19.91 15.50 -26.27
C ALA A 372 20.41 16.93 -26.01
N LYS A 373 19.51 17.88 -25.76
CA LYS A 373 19.84 19.27 -25.40
C LYS A 373 20.15 19.45 -23.92
N LEU A 374 19.80 18.49 -23.07
CA LEU A 374 19.98 18.59 -21.62
C LEU A 374 21.47 18.54 -21.28
N LYS A 375 21.96 19.59 -20.61
CA LYS A 375 23.32 19.63 -20.08
C LYS A 375 23.33 20.19 -18.66
N GLU A 376 24.09 19.56 -17.78
CA GLU A 376 24.45 20.18 -16.52
C GLU A 376 25.45 21.32 -16.79
N LYS A 377 25.08 22.54 -16.42
CA LYS A 377 25.94 23.71 -16.59
C LYS A 377 27.00 23.74 -15.49
N PRO A 378 28.24 24.17 -15.76
CA PRO A 378 29.30 24.26 -14.76
C PRO A 378 29.08 25.46 -13.82
N SER A 379 28.03 25.38 -12.99
CA SER A 379 27.70 26.37 -11.96
C SER A 379 27.64 25.72 -10.57
N SER A 380 28.05 26.47 -9.56
CA SER A 380 27.88 26.12 -8.15
C SER A 380 26.46 26.35 -7.66
N LYS A 381 25.67 27.16 -8.37
CA LYS A 381 24.26 27.41 -8.05
C LYS A 381 23.38 26.31 -8.64
N PHE A 382 22.57 25.69 -7.79
CA PHE A 382 21.69 24.58 -8.13
C PHE A 382 20.81 24.85 -9.37
N VAL A 383 20.11 25.98 -9.38
CA VAL A 383 19.18 26.34 -10.47
C VAL A 383 19.91 26.54 -11.79
N GLU A 384 21.06 27.21 -11.79
CA GLU A 384 21.85 27.43 -13.00
C GLU A 384 22.40 26.12 -13.54
N ARG A 385 22.86 25.22 -12.66
CA ARG A 385 23.37 23.89 -13.04
C ARG A 385 22.30 23.07 -13.77
N TYR A 386 21.08 23.04 -13.26
CA TYR A 386 20.00 22.20 -13.78
C TYR A 386 18.96 22.97 -14.63
N GLU A 387 19.30 24.16 -15.13
CA GLU A 387 18.35 25.04 -15.82
C GLU A 387 17.66 24.35 -17.01
N ASP A 388 18.40 23.57 -17.81
CA ASP A 388 17.86 22.90 -18.99
C ASP A 388 16.81 21.84 -18.60
N TYR A 389 17.03 21.13 -17.49
CA TYR A 389 16.09 20.13 -16.95
C TYR A 389 14.85 20.80 -16.38
N ILE A 390 15.02 21.89 -15.64
CA ILE A 390 13.91 22.68 -15.07
C ILE A 390 13.03 23.25 -16.20
N HIS A 391 13.68 23.79 -17.24
CA HIS A 391 12.97 24.37 -18.37
C HIS A 391 12.23 23.31 -19.19
N LEU A 392 12.86 22.17 -19.48
CA LEU A 392 12.18 21.08 -20.19
C LEU A 392 10.97 20.57 -19.40
N GLY A 393 11.10 20.42 -18.07
CA GLY A 393 9.98 20.05 -17.20
C GLY A 393 8.81 21.04 -17.27
N TYR A 394 9.10 22.35 -17.28
CA TYR A 394 8.07 23.37 -17.50
C TYR A 394 7.41 23.25 -18.88
N VAL A 395 8.19 23.06 -19.95
CA VAL A 395 7.67 22.95 -21.32
C VAL A 395 6.73 21.75 -21.47
N GLU A 396 7.11 20.58 -20.96
CA GLU A 396 6.25 19.39 -21.02
C GLU A 396 5.00 19.54 -20.14
N TRP A 397 5.15 20.09 -18.94
CA TRP A 397 4.00 20.40 -18.09
C TRP A 397 3.05 21.40 -18.75
N LYS A 398 3.59 22.44 -19.41
CA LYS A 398 2.80 23.49 -20.04
C LYS A 398 1.91 22.95 -21.15
N LYS A 399 2.42 22.01 -21.97
CA LYS A 399 1.62 21.31 -22.98
C LYS A 399 0.42 20.60 -22.33
N GLN A 400 0.68 19.81 -21.28
CA GLN A 400 -0.36 19.10 -20.53
C GLN A 400 -1.34 20.06 -19.85
N TYR A 401 -0.84 21.17 -19.29
CA TYR A 401 -1.65 22.20 -18.65
C TYR A 401 -2.61 22.85 -19.64
N ASP A 402 -2.14 23.25 -20.82
CA ASP A 402 -2.98 23.91 -21.80
C ASP A 402 -4.06 22.97 -22.38
N GLU A 403 -3.79 21.67 -22.44
CA GLU A 403 -4.75 20.63 -22.84
C GLU A 403 -5.80 20.29 -21.76
N LEU A 404 -5.38 20.20 -20.49
CA LEU A 404 -6.20 19.58 -19.44
C LEU A 404 -6.79 20.56 -18.42
N LYS A 405 -6.32 21.81 -18.35
CA LYS A 405 -6.71 22.79 -17.29
C LYS A 405 -8.21 22.98 -17.09
N ASP A 406 -9.02 22.75 -18.13
CA ASP A 406 -10.48 22.90 -18.07
C ASP A 406 -11.16 21.66 -17.46
N GLU A 407 -10.49 20.52 -17.43
CA GLU A 407 -10.94 19.28 -16.79
C GLU A 407 -10.32 19.07 -15.41
N LYS A 408 -9.00 19.19 -15.31
CA LYS A 408 -8.20 19.06 -14.08
C LYS A 408 -6.94 19.89 -14.19
N VAL A 409 -6.55 20.58 -13.12
CA VAL A 409 -5.34 21.43 -13.11
C VAL A 409 -4.08 20.57 -12.99
N PRO A 410 -3.24 20.44 -14.04
CA PRO A 410 -2.05 19.61 -13.96
C PRO A 410 -0.98 20.20 -13.04
N LEU A 411 -0.25 19.34 -12.34
CA LEU A 411 0.81 19.71 -11.39
C LEU A 411 2.19 19.28 -11.92
N LEU A 412 3.15 20.18 -11.78
CA LEU A 412 4.57 19.93 -12.02
C LEU A 412 5.28 19.63 -10.70
N PHE A 413 5.88 18.45 -10.59
CA PHE A 413 6.60 18.02 -9.39
C PHE A 413 8.12 18.05 -9.59
N PHE A 414 8.84 18.73 -8.70
CA PHE A 414 10.29 18.76 -8.66
C PHE A 414 10.82 18.06 -7.41
N MET A 415 11.79 17.17 -7.63
CA MET A 415 12.53 16.52 -6.54
C MET A 415 13.95 17.08 -6.47
N THR A 416 14.29 17.77 -5.38
CA THR A 416 15.62 18.30 -5.07
C THR A 416 16.31 17.45 -4.01
N ARG A 417 17.54 17.79 -3.59
CA ARG A 417 18.30 17.02 -2.59
C ARG A 417 18.23 17.63 -1.20
N GLU A 418 18.14 18.96 -1.13
CA GLU A 418 18.21 19.71 0.13
C GLU A 418 17.13 20.80 0.19
N THR A 419 16.69 21.13 1.42
CA THR A 419 15.73 22.21 1.72
C THR A 419 16.09 23.51 1.03
N LYS A 420 17.38 23.89 1.09
CA LYS A 420 17.89 25.13 0.47
C LYS A 420 17.78 25.11 -1.06
N GLU A 421 17.97 23.95 -1.69
CA GLU A 421 17.77 23.80 -3.13
C GLU A 421 16.29 23.93 -3.50
N SER A 422 15.38 23.37 -2.69
CA SER A 422 13.94 23.52 -2.88
C SER A 422 13.50 24.98 -2.83
N ASP A 423 13.97 25.73 -1.83
CA ASP A 423 13.64 27.16 -1.68
C ASP A 423 14.16 27.98 -2.86
N ASN A 424 15.41 27.73 -3.28
CA ASN A 424 16.01 28.41 -4.43
C ASN A 424 15.24 28.10 -5.73
N LEU A 425 14.85 26.85 -5.92
CA LEU A 425 14.08 26.44 -7.09
C LEU A 425 12.69 27.07 -7.09
N ALA A 426 11.99 27.07 -5.96
CA ALA A 426 10.67 27.68 -5.86
C ALA A 426 10.73 29.17 -6.22
N ASN A 427 11.67 29.92 -5.64
CA ASN A 427 11.89 31.33 -5.97
C ASN A 427 12.19 31.57 -7.45
N TYR A 428 13.00 30.69 -8.07
CA TYR A 428 13.27 30.75 -9.50
C TYR A 428 12.00 30.50 -10.33
N LEU A 429 11.21 29.48 -10.00
CA LEU A 429 9.97 29.15 -10.70
C LEU A 429 8.99 30.33 -10.67
N GLU A 430 8.77 30.92 -9.49
CA GLU A 430 7.86 32.06 -9.33
C GLU A 430 8.33 33.34 -10.05
N SER A 431 9.65 33.50 -10.21
CA SER A 431 10.25 34.66 -10.87
C SER A 431 10.31 34.50 -12.39
N ARG A 432 10.53 33.27 -12.88
CA ARG A 432 10.76 32.97 -14.29
C ARG A 432 9.47 32.69 -15.05
N TYR A 433 8.52 31.99 -14.43
CA TYR A 433 7.32 31.50 -15.09
C TYR A 433 6.07 32.17 -14.49
N PRO A 434 5.32 32.97 -15.27
CA PRO A 434 4.14 33.67 -14.78
C PRO A 434 3.10 32.76 -14.14
N GLU A 435 2.94 31.53 -14.64
CA GLU A 435 1.97 30.56 -14.13
C GLU A 435 2.27 30.11 -12.69
N PHE A 436 3.52 30.18 -12.24
CA PHE A 436 3.95 29.68 -10.93
C PHE A 436 4.02 30.77 -9.86
N LYS A 437 3.76 32.04 -10.20
CA LYS A 437 3.78 33.15 -9.25
C LYS A 437 2.76 32.93 -8.12
N LYS A 438 3.23 32.82 -6.87
CA LYS A 438 2.42 32.45 -5.68
C LYS A 438 1.64 31.13 -5.84
N ALA A 439 2.11 30.25 -6.74
CA ALA A 439 1.47 28.99 -7.08
C ALA A 439 2.46 27.81 -6.96
N THR A 440 3.55 28.00 -6.20
CA THR A 440 4.52 26.93 -5.90
C THR A 440 4.39 26.48 -4.46
N LEU A 441 4.16 25.19 -4.24
CA LEU A 441 4.13 24.56 -2.93
C LEU A 441 5.50 23.97 -2.60
N VAL A 442 6.14 24.43 -1.54
CA VAL A 442 7.41 23.88 -1.06
C VAL A 442 7.16 22.96 0.12
N ILE A 443 7.63 21.71 0.02
CA ILE A 443 7.47 20.69 1.06
C ILE A 443 8.84 20.26 1.56
N HIS A 444 9.18 20.72 2.76
CA HIS A 444 10.36 20.26 3.49
C HIS A 444 9.99 19.06 4.35
N THR A 445 10.46 17.88 3.94
CA THR A 445 10.41 16.68 4.76
C THR A 445 11.65 16.63 5.65
N ASN A 446 11.49 16.30 6.94
CA ASN A 446 12.62 15.91 7.78
C ASN A 446 13.20 14.56 7.28
N LYS A 447 14.34 14.12 7.83
CA LYS A 447 14.98 12.85 7.42
C LYS A 447 14.08 11.62 7.65
N SER A 448 13.06 11.70 8.50
CA SER A 448 12.02 10.70 8.75
C SER A 448 10.75 10.89 7.90
N GLY A 449 10.76 11.80 6.92
CA GLY A 449 9.67 11.99 5.95
C GLY A 449 8.42 12.66 6.48
N GLU A 450 8.46 13.14 7.71
CA GLU A 450 7.41 13.96 8.28
C GLU A 450 7.70 15.43 7.97
N ILE A 451 6.66 16.23 7.86
CA ILE A 451 6.84 17.69 7.86
C ILE A 451 7.40 18.05 9.25
N ALA A 452 8.48 18.83 9.31
CA ALA A 452 9.25 19.02 10.52
C ALA A 452 8.43 19.67 11.67
N GLU A 453 7.93 18.85 12.60
CA GLU A 453 7.22 19.33 13.80
C GLU A 453 8.20 19.99 14.77
N SER A 454 8.36 21.32 14.70
CA SER A 454 9.08 22.06 15.74
C SER A 454 8.16 22.47 16.88
N THR A 455 8.73 22.55 18.09
CA THR A 455 8.09 22.74 19.41
C THR A 455 7.42 24.11 19.62
N SER A 456 7.45 25.02 18.65
CA SER A 456 6.80 26.33 18.78
C SER A 456 5.36 26.30 18.26
N LYS A 457 4.45 27.05 18.91
CA LYS A 457 3.04 27.13 18.50
C LYS A 457 2.87 27.66 17.07
N LYS A 458 3.73 28.60 16.66
CA LYS A 458 3.75 29.20 15.32
C LYS A 458 4.13 28.19 14.24
N SER A 459 5.11 27.32 14.52
CA SER A 459 5.51 26.27 13.57
C SER A 459 4.47 25.17 13.41
N LYS A 460 3.68 24.88 14.45
CA LYS A 460 2.58 23.90 14.34
C LYS A 460 1.47 24.39 13.40
N ASP A 461 1.10 25.67 13.50
CA ASP A 461 0.10 26.28 12.62
C ASP A 461 0.55 26.32 11.16
N ASP A 462 1.82 26.66 10.91
CA ASP A 462 2.37 26.69 9.54
C ASP A 462 2.49 25.28 8.94
N LEU A 463 2.79 24.29 9.78
CA LEU A 463 2.83 22.87 9.40
C LEU A 463 1.44 22.32 9.09
N ASP A 464 0.42 22.69 9.87
CA ASP A 464 -0.97 22.33 9.60
C ASP A 464 -1.49 22.99 8.32
N LYS A 465 -1.06 24.22 8.00
CA LYS A 465 -1.35 24.84 6.70
C LYS A 465 -0.70 24.08 5.55
N LEU A 466 0.57 23.68 5.69
CA LEU A 466 1.29 22.89 4.69
C LEU A 466 0.62 21.52 4.49
N ARG A 467 0.21 20.84 5.57
CA ARG A 467 -0.56 19.59 5.51
C ARG A 467 -1.86 19.79 4.74
N LYS A 468 -2.66 20.79 5.10
CA LYS A 468 -3.92 21.10 4.40
C LYS A 468 -3.69 21.44 2.93
N ALA A 469 -2.65 22.20 2.60
CA ALA A 469 -2.27 22.51 1.23
C ALA A 469 -1.91 21.24 0.45
N ALA A 470 -1.06 20.38 1.01
CA ALA A 470 -0.66 19.12 0.39
C ALA A 470 -1.84 18.13 0.25
N ASP A 471 -2.75 18.09 1.23
CA ASP A 471 -3.96 17.26 1.21
C ASP A 471 -5.01 17.71 0.19
N SER A 472 -5.02 19.00 -0.14
CA SER A 472 -6.01 19.61 -1.04
C SER A 472 -5.42 20.04 -2.39
N VAL A 473 -4.18 19.63 -2.69
CA VAL A 473 -3.44 20.09 -3.87
C VAL A 473 -4.12 19.71 -5.19
N ASP A 474 -4.87 18.60 -5.19
CA ASP A 474 -5.67 18.11 -6.34
C ASP A 474 -7.02 18.84 -6.51
N SER A 475 -7.44 19.64 -5.53
CA SER A 475 -8.71 20.37 -5.60
C SER A 475 -8.67 21.44 -6.68
N ASP A 476 -9.78 21.65 -7.39
CA ASP A 476 -9.93 22.75 -8.37
C ASP A 476 -9.75 24.14 -7.74
N LYS A 477 -9.85 24.23 -6.40
CA LYS A 477 -9.61 25.45 -5.63
C LYS A 477 -8.16 25.62 -5.16
N SER A 478 -7.31 24.63 -5.44
CA SER A 478 -5.88 24.69 -5.11
C SER A 478 -5.22 25.81 -5.93
N PRO A 479 -4.49 26.74 -5.29
CA PRO A 479 -3.75 27.76 -6.02
C PRO A 479 -2.47 27.20 -6.64
N TYR A 480 -2.05 26.00 -6.26
CA TYR A 480 -0.74 25.45 -6.59
C TYR A 480 -0.74 24.76 -7.95
N LYS A 481 0.36 24.96 -8.68
CA LYS A 481 0.62 24.37 -10.01
C LYS A 481 1.99 23.69 -10.09
N ALA A 482 2.90 24.08 -9.19
CA ALA A 482 4.19 23.44 -9.02
C ALA A 482 4.36 22.98 -7.56
N ILE A 483 5.01 21.85 -7.36
CA ILE A 483 5.42 21.34 -6.05
C ILE A 483 6.92 21.10 -6.09
N VAL A 484 7.62 21.54 -5.05
CA VAL A 484 9.07 21.30 -4.88
C VAL A 484 9.31 20.59 -3.56
N SER A 485 10.00 19.44 -3.59
CA SER A 485 10.30 18.67 -2.38
C SER A 485 11.72 18.09 -2.36
N VAL A 486 12.25 17.91 -1.15
CA VAL A 486 13.63 17.47 -0.82
C VAL A 486 13.80 15.95 -0.85
N LEU A 487 12.71 15.22 -0.65
CA LEU A 487 12.67 13.77 -0.72
C LEU A 487 11.52 13.39 -1.66
N VAL A 488 11.56 12.16 -2.17
CA VAL A 488 10.35 11.54 -2.70
C VAL A 488 9.29 11.75 -1.63
N LEU A 489 8.15 12.35 -1.98
CA LEU A 489 7.03 12.44 -1.06
C LEU A 489 6.79 11.01 -0.61
N ARG A 490 7.05 10.74 0.67
CA ARG A 490 7.10 9.36 1.13
C ARG A 490 5.80 8.68 0.77
N GLU A 491 5.93 7.38 0.53
CA GLU A 491 4.84 6.48 0.16
C GLU A 491 3.53 6.84 0.87
N GLY A 492 2.46 6.96 0.09
CA GLY A 492 1.13 7.31 0.59
C GLY A 492 0.64 8.71 0.25
N TRP A 493 1.49 9.64 -0.22
CA TRP A 493 1.01 10.91 -0.79
C TRP A 493 0.54 10.69 -2.22
N ASP A 494 -0.76 10.40 -2.35
CA ASP A 494 -1.40 10.09 -3.63
C ASP A 494 -1.98 11.36 -4.24
N VAL A 495 -1.26 11.96 -5.19
CA VAL A 495 -1.67 13.17 -5.91
C VAL A 495 -1.98 12.83 -7.35
N GLN A 496 -3.25 12.92 -7.71
CA GLN A 496 -3.78 12.50 -9.00
C GLN A 496 -3.46 13.49 -10.12
N ASN A 497 -3.23 14.76 -9.80
CA ASN A 497 -3.04 15.79 -10.82
C ASN A 497 -1.57 15.99 -11.20
N VAL A 498 -0.61 15.29 -10.57
CA VAL A 498 0.79 15.29 -11.03
C VAL A 498 0.87 14.64 -12.42
N THR A 499 1.28 15.43 -13.42
CA THR A 499 1.45 14.96 -14.81
C THR A 499 2.91 14.97 -15.23
N THR A 500 3.75 15.78 -14.61
CA THR A 500 5.16 15.93 -14.95
C THR A 500 6.01 15.87 -13.70
N ILE A 501 7.05 15.03 -13.73
CA ILE A 501 8.01 14.85 -12.62
C ILE A 501 9.41 15.16 -13.14
N VAL A 502 10.16 15.97 -12.40
CA VAL A 502 11.54 16.32 -12.70
C VAL A 502 12.43 15.95 -11.51
N GLY A 503 13.16 14.85 -11.65
CA GLY A 503 14.16 14.42 -10.68
C GLY A 503 15.48 15.16 -10.88
N LEU A 504 15.84 16.06 -9.96
CA LEU A 504 17.09 16.83 -9.98
C LEU A 504 18.16 16.27 -9.02
N ARG A 505 18.09 14.97 -8.78
CA ARG A 505 19.01 14.22 -7.90
C ARG A 505 19.68 13.09 -8.70
N PRO A 506 21.01 12.89 -8.56
CA PRO A 506 21.65 11.69 -9.08
C PRO A 506 21.09 10.44 -8.38
N TYR A 507 20.56 9.49 -9.14
CA TYR A 507 20.19 8.16 -8.62
C TYR A 507 21.45 7.35 -8.35
N SER A 508 22.16 7.68 -7.28
CA SER A 508 23.44 7.05 -6.89
C SER A 508 23.31 6.08 -5.71
N ALA A 509 22.10 5.65 -5.36
CA ALA A 509 21.90 4.71 -4.25
C ALA A 509 22.20 3.28 -4.72
N GLU A 510 23.06 2.56 -3.99
CA GLU A 510 23.33 1.11 -4.20
C GLU A 510 22.08 0.23 -3.98
N SER A 511 21.04 0.77 -3.32
CA SER A 511 19.75 0.12 -3.21
C SER A 511 19.06 0.12 -4.58
N ASN A 512 19.01 -1.03 -5.24
CA ASN A 512 18.22 -1.33 -6.45
C ASN A 512 16.68 -1.27 -6.21
N ILE A 513 16.24 -0.37 -5.33
CA ILE A 513 14.90 -0.17 -4.78
C ILE A 513 14.63 1.34 -4.92
N LEU A 514 13.91 1.97 -5.86
CA LEU A 514 13.25 1.64 -7.12
C LEU A 514 13.11 2.98 -7.90
N PRO A 515 13.47 3.06 -9.20
CA PRO A 515 12.93 4.08 -10.11
C PRO A 515 11.42 3.93 -10.35
N GLU A 516 10.84 2.76 -10.03
CA GLU A 516 9.40 2.48 -10.22
C GLU A 516 8.49 3.06 -9.11
N GLN A 517 9.06 3.47 -7.97
CA GLN A 517 8.32 4.12 -6.87
C GLN A 517 8.37 5.65 -6.93
N THR A 518 9.29 6.22 -7.72
CA THR A 518 9.46 7.66 -7.92
C THR A 518 8.77 8.08 -9.21
#